data_AF-A0AA40F220-F1
#
_entry.id   AF-A0AA40F220-F1
#
_cell.length_a   1.000
_cell.length_b   1.000
_cell.length_c   1.000
_cell.angle_alpha   90.00
_cell.angle_beta   90.00
_cell.angle_gamma   90.00
#
_symmetry.space_group_name_H-M   'P 1'
#
loop_
_entity.id
_entity.type
_entity.pdbx_description
1 polymer ?
#
loop_
_entity_poly.entity_id
_entity_poly.type
_entity_poly.pdbx_seq_one_letter_code
_entity_poly.pdbx_strand_id
1 'polypeptide(L)'
;MPSTIYLIRHTESRHNVTKDFSHRDPPLTALGTAQSTALGASFPALSTVGIILVSPLTRAIETTLAAFGPLLNTKSDARNPAPKAKLILDPYLQERSALPCDTGLSATALKANFPALEAYIDEGVSGLEEEWFVKEGFLRRMMTR
;
A
#
# COMPACT_ATOMS: atom_id res chain seq x y z
N MET A 1 15.17 -22.26 8.03
CA MET A 1 14.99 -20.98 8.75
C MET A 1 13.50 -20.70 8.87
N PRO A 2 13.00 -20.16 10.00
CA PRO A 2 11.59 -19.80 10.12
C PRO A 2 11.23 -18.63 9.21
N SER A 3 9.98 -18.60 8.72
CA SER A 3 9.44 -17.43 8.03
C SER A 3 9.33 -16.25 9.00
N THR A 4 9.79 -15.06 8.59
CA THR A 4 9.71 -13.84 9.40
C THR A 4 8.67 -12.89 8.81
N ILE A 5 7.81 -12.33 9.67
CA ILE A 5 6.81 -11.32 9.28
C ILE A 5 7.23 -9.99 9.89
N TYR A 6 7.37 -8.98 9.04
CA TYR A 6 7.62 -7.60 9.45
C TYR A 6 6.31 -6.81 9.37
N LEU A 7 5.92 -6.16 10.47
CA LEU A 7 4.74 -5.30 10.53
C LEU A 7 5.18 -3.84 10.54
N ILE A 8 4.75 -3.08 9.55
CA ILE A 8 5.13 -1.69 9.35
C ILE A 8 3.85 -0.86 9.32
N ARG A 9 3.78 0.15 10.18
CA ARG A 9 2.77 1.21 10.10
C ARG A 9 3.18 2.21 9.02
N HIS A 10 2.22 2.79 8.29
CA HIS A 10 2.49 3.95 7.45
C HIS A 10 3.16 5.07 8.27
N THR A 11 4.00 5.88 7.63
CA THR A 11 4.66 7.03 8.27
C THR A 11 3.71 8.23 8.36
N GLU A 12 4.20 9.39 8.78
CA GLU A 12 3.35 10.56 9.01
C GLU A 12 2.50 10.96 7.79
N SER A 13 1.17 10.93 7.97
CA SER A 13 0.19 11.44 7.01
C SER A 13 -0.40 12.77 7.46
N ARG A 14 -0.94 13.56 6.52
CA ARG A 14 -1.52 14.89 6.76
C ARG A 14 -2.49 14.90 7.94
N HIS A 15 -3.40 13.93 8.02
CA HIS A 15 -4.38 13.85 9.11
C HIS A 15 -3.75 13.57 10.50
N ASN A 16 -2.56 12.97 10.55
CA ASN A 16 -1.85 12.76 11.82
C ASN A 16 -1.39 14.08 12.44
N VAL A 17 -1.03 15.06 11.60
CA VAL A 17 -0.57 16.38 12.02
C VAL A 17 -1.74 17.34 12.22
N THR A 18 -2.61 17.47 11.21
CA THR A 18 -3.69 18.47 11.22
C THR A 18 -4.83 18.09 12.16
N LYS A 19 -4.96 16.79 12.49
CA LYS A 19 -6.15 16.22 13.18
C LYS A 19 -7.46 16.45 12.43
N ASP A 20 -7.37 16.79 11.15
CA ASP A 20 -8.51 16.89 10.26
C ASP A 20 -8.78 15.53 9.62
N PHE A 21 -9.76 14.83 10.18
CA PHE A 21 -10.18 13.50 9.74
C PHE A 21 -11.22 13.54 8.62
N SER A 22 -11.64 14.73 8.18
CA SER A 22 -12.64 14.90 7.12
C SER A 22 -12.07 14.72 5.71
N HIS A 23 -10.76 14.86 5.55
CA HIS A 23 -10.07 14.61 4.29
C HIS A 23 -10.04 13.11 3.98
N ARG A 24 -10.55 12.74 2.81
CA ARG A 24 -10.52 11.36 2.33
C ARG A 24 -9.11 10.93 1.93
N ASP A 25 -8.74 9.70 2.32
CA ASP A 25 -7.47 9.04 1.99
C ASP A 25 -6.23 9.96 1.91
N PRO A 26 -5.90 10.68 3.00
CA PRO A 26 -4.89 11.72 2.98
C PRO A 26 -3.48 11.16 2.73
N PRO A 27 -2.64 11.85 1.93
CA PRO A 27 -1.27 11.42 1.64
C PRO A 27 -0.33 11.61 2.83
N LEU A 28 0.90 11.12 2.65
CA LEU A 28 2.03 11.42 3.51
C LEU A 28 2.35 12.92 3.52
N THR A 29 2.91 13.38 4.64
CA THR A 29 3.59 14.68 4.67
C THR A 29 4.99 14.55 4.06
N ALA A 30 5.65 15.68 3.79
CA ALA A 30 7.06 15.66 3.39
C ALA A 30 7.95 14.95 4.45
N LEU A 31 7.63 15.11 5.73
CA LEU A 31 8.30 14.40 6.82
C LEU A 31 8.00 12.90 6.76
N GLY A 32 6.75 12.49 6.51
CA GLY A 32 6.36 11.10 6.32
C GLY A 32 7.13 10.44 5.17
N THR A 33 7.27 11.12 4.03
CA THR A 33 8.10 10.62 2.92
C THR A 33 9.56 10.41 3.34
N ALA A 34 10.17 11.38 4.03
CA ALA A 34 11.55 11.26 4.52
C ALA A 34 11.72 10.10 5.53
N GLN A 35 10.74 9.92 6.43
CA GLN A 35 10.70 8.78 7.35
C GLN A 35 10.63 7.44 6.61
N SER A 36 9.84 7.36 5.53
CA SER A 36 9.72 6.13 4.73
C SER A 36 11.03 5.79 4.01
N THR A 37 11.71 6.79 3.44
CA THR A 37 13.03 6.59 2.83
C THR A 37 14.05 6.12 3.85
N ALA A 38 14.08 6.72 5.05
CA ALA A 38 14.97 6.31 6.12
C ALA A 38 14.69 4.87 6.58
N LEU A 39 13.41 4.49 6.70
CA LEU A 39 12.99 3.12 7.01
C LEU A 39 13.57 2.11 6.02
N GLY A 40 13.46 2.38 4.72
CA GLY A 40 14.02 1.53 3.67
C GLY A 40 15.54 1.38 3.77
N ALA A 41 16.24 2.48 4.02
CA ALA A 41 17.69 2.51 4.15
C ALA A 41 18.21 1.72 5.37
N SER A 42 17.46 1.69 6.48
CA SER A 42 17.83 0.96 7.70
C SER A 42 17.19 -0.42 7.82
N PHE A 43 16.44 -0.89 6.82
CA PHE A 43 15.69 -2.14 6.93
C PHE A 43 16.63 -3.36 6.92
N PRO A 44 16.64 -4.20 7.99
CA PRO A 44 17.72 -5.16 8.23
C PRO A 44 17.74 -6.34 7.25
N ALA A 45 16.63 -6.62 6.57
CA ALA A 45 16.43 -7.86 5.82
C ALA A 45 15.94 -7.63 4.38
N LEU A 46 16.23 -6.44 3.82
CA LEU A 46 15.68 -5.98 2.54
C LEU A 46 15.89 -7.00 1.40
N SER A 47 17.05 -7.65 1.36
CA SER A 47 17.41 -8.65 0.34
C SER A 47 16.65 -9.99 0.45
N THR A 48 15.96 -10.24 1.56
CA THR A 48 15.25 -11.51 1.82
C THR A 48 13.73 -11.39 1.71
N VAL A 49 13.20 -10.18 1.47
CA VAL A 49 11.77 -9.94 1.35
C VAL A 49 11.26 -10.50 0.02
N GLY A 50 10.41 -11.52 0.07
CA GLY A 50 9.78 -12.10 -1.12
C GLY A 50 8.38 -11.58 -1.42
N ILE A 51 7.65 -11.09 -0.41
CA ILE A 51 6.27 -10.61 -0.53
C ILE A 51 6.11 -9.35 0.33
N ILE A 52 5.41 -8.35 -0.22
CA ILE A 52 5.00 -7.13 0.47
C ILE A 52 3.47 -7.03 0.35
N LEU A 53 2.78 -7.11 1.49
CA LEU A 53 1.32 -6.94 1.59
C LEU A 53 1.04 -5.51 2.08
N VAL A 54 0.18 -4.77 1.39
CA VAL A 54 -0.03 -3.35 1.66
C VAL A 54 -1.51 -3.00 1.69
N SER A 55 -1.90 -2.18 2.65
CA SER A 55 -3.20 -1.53 2.67
C SER A 55 -3.38 -0.65 1.42
N PRO A 56 -4.49 -0.71 0.67
CA PRO A 56 -4.67 0.12 -0.52
C PRO A 56 -4.95 1.61 -0.21
N LEU A 57 -4.72 2.06 1.02
CA LEU A 57 -4.72 3.47 1.41
C LEU A 57 -3.47 4.19 0.87
N THR A 58 -3.66 5.40 0.36
CA THR A 58 -2.62 6.22 -0.29
C THR A 58 -1.36 6.34 0.57
N ARG A 59 -1.51 6.66 1.86
CA ARG A 59 -0.37 6.78 2.80
C ARG A 59 0.44 5.49 2.98
N ALA A 60 -0.19 4.32 2.89
CA ALA A 60 0.48 3.03 3.03
C ALA A 60 1.20 2.65 1.73
N ILE A 61 0.58 2.95 0.58
CA ILE A 61 1.20 2.83 -0.74
C ILE A 61 2.45 3.73 -0.84
N GLU A 62 2.34 5.01 -0.49
CA GLU A 62 3.46 5.96 -0.53
C GLU A 62 4.60 5.55 0.41
N THR A 63 4.27 5.06 1.62
CA THR A 63 5.27 4.50 2.55
C THR A 63 6.02 3.34 1.90
N THR A 64 5.28 2.42 1.28
CA THR A 64 5.87 1.24 0.64
C THR A 64 6.75 1.62 -0.54
N LEU A 65 6.29 2.50 -1.42
CA LEU A 65 7.05 2.93 -2.58
C LEU A 65 8.35 3.63 -2.18
N ALA A 66 8.31 4.50 -1.18
CA ALA A 66 9.48 5.23 -0.70
C ALA A 66 10.48 4.32 0.06
N ALA A 67 10.01 3.34 0.83
CA ALA A 67 10.87 2.44 1.60
C ALA A 67 11.39 1.25 0.78
N PHE A 68 10.54 0.67 -0.08
CA PHE A 68 10.76 -0.63 -0.71
C PHE A 68 10.74 -0.58 -2.24
N GLY A 69 10.65 0.60 -2.85
CA GLY A 69 10.75 0.79 -4.31
C GLY A 69 11.91 0.02 -4.97
N PRO A 70 13.13 -0.06 -4.38
CA PRO A 70 14.23 -0.85 -4.93
C PRO A 70 13.95 -2.36 -5.08
N LEU A 71 12.99 -2.92 -4.33
CA LEU A 71 12.56 -4.32 -4.46
C LEU A 71 11.51 -4.53 -5.55
N LEU A 72 10.79 -3.46 -5.89
CA LEU A 72 9.66 -3.45 -6.83
C LEU A 72 10.08 -3.03 -8.24
N ASN A 73 11.25 -2.41 -8.40
CA ASN A 73 11.70 -1.92 -9.69
C ASN A 73 12.33 -3.04 -10.53
N THR A 74 11.76 -3.26 -11.72
CA THR A 74 12.25 -4.22 -12.74
C THR A 74 13.29 -3.61 -13.68
N LYS A 75 13.41 -2.28 -13.70
CA LYS A 75 14.24 -1.55 -14.67
C LYS A 75 15.71 -1.42 -14.25
N SER A 76 16.07 -1.82 -13.03
CA SER A 76 17.42 -1.61 -12.48
C SER A 76 18.41 -2.75 -12.77
N ASP A 77 17.99 -3.89 -13.31
CA ASP A 77 18.89 -5.00 -13.62
C ASP A 77 18.63 -5.59 -15.01
N ALA A 78 19.46 -5.21 -15.98
CA ALA A 78 19.41 -5.75 -17.35
C ALA A 78 19.68 -7.27 -17.41
N ARG A 79 20.19 -7.89 -16.32
CA ARG A 79 20.44 -9.33 -16.23
C ARG A 79 19.33 -10.10 -15.52
N ASN A 80 18.45 -9.43 -14.78
CA ASN A 80 17.31 -10.06 -14.12
C ASN A 80 16.09 -9.12 -14.13
N PRO A 81 15.23 -9.22 -15.14
CA PRO A 81 14.15 -8.25 -15.39
C PRO A 81 12.95 -8.39 -14.42
N ALA A 82 13.00 -9.31 -13.45
CA ALA A 82 11.91 -9.55 -12.52
C ALA A 82 12.05 -8.74 -11.22
N PRO A 83 10.95 -8.28 -10.60
CA PRO A 83 11.01 -7.62 -9.30
C PRO A 83 11.46 -8.62 -8.24
N LYS A 84 12.22 -8.14 -7.24
CA LYS A 84 12.77 -8.99 -6.18
C LYS A 84 11.70 -9.41 -5.16
N ALA A 85 10.64 -8.62 -5.03
CA ALA A 85 9.49 -8.92 -4.17
C ALA A 85 8.18 -8.79 -4.95
N LYS A 86 7.20 -9.64 -4.62
CA LYS A 86 5.82 -9.49 -5.07
C LYS A 86 5.10 -8.45 -4.21
N LEU A 87 4.50 -7.44 -4.82
CA LEU A 87 3.59 -6.51 -4.15
C LEU A 87 2.14 -6.99 -4.28
N ILE A 88 1.38 -6.93 -3.19
CA ILE A 88 -0.06 -7.24 -3.15
C ILE A 88 -0.76 -6.13 -2.37
N LEU A 89 -1.77 -5.50 -2.99
CA LEU A 89 -2.69 -4.62 -2.29
C LEU A 89 -3.81 -5.45 -1.68
N ASP A 90 -3.92 -5.45 -0.36
CA ASP A 90 -4.89 -6.26 0.39
C ASP A 90 -5.90 -5.36 1.11
N PRO A 91 -7.17 -5.32 0.67
CA PRO A 91 -8.19 -4.47 1.27
C PRO A 91 -8.55 -4.84 2.70
N TYR A 92 -8.18 -6.03 3.18
CA TYR A 92 -8.34 -6.41 4.58
C TYR A 92 -7.32 -5.75 5.51
N LEU A 93 -6.27 -5.12 4.96
CA LEU A 93 -5.31 -4.31 5.71
C LEU A 93 -5.75 -2.84 5.86
N GLN A 94 -6.98 -2.50 5.51
CA GLN A 94 -7.51 -1.14 5.70
C GLN A 94 -7.66 -0.78 7.19
N GLU A 95 -7.61 0.52 7.49
CA GLU A 95 -7.81 1.02 8.86
C GLU A 95 -9.24 0.74 9.34
N ARG A 96 -9.44 0.60 10.66
CA ARG A 96 -10.71 0.13 11.26
C ARG A 96 -11.88 1.09 11.14
N SER A 97 -11.63 2.40 11.04
CA SER A 97 -12.68 3.40 11.21
C SER A 97 -13.40 3.72 9.89
N ALA A 98 -14.64 4.21 9.97
CA ALA A 98 -15.40 4.69 8.82
C ALA A 98 -15.19 6.21 8.57
N LEU A 99 -14.20 6.83 9.20
CA LEU A 99 -13.89 8.24 8.95
C LEU A 99 -13.39 8.42 7.51
N PRO A 100 -13.59 9.60 6.90
CA PRO A 100 -13.09 9.88 5.56
C PRO A 100 -11.60 9.58 5.42
N CYS A 101 -10.77 9.96 6.40
CA CYS A 101 -9.33 9.69 6.36
C CYS A 101 -8.96 8.19 6.32
N ASP A 102 -9.87 7.31 6.76
CA ASP A 102 -9.70 5.86 6.77
C ASP A 102 -10.53 5.18 5.67
N THR A 103 -11.07 5.97 4.75
CA THR A 103 -11.82 5.52 3.59
C THR A 103 -10.98 5.75 2.35
N GLY A 104 -10.53 4.66 1.73
CA GLY A 104 -9.64 4.72 0.56
C GLY A 104 -10.31 5.25 -0.71
N LEU A 105 -9.49 5.41 -1.74
CA LEU A 105 -9.93 5.75 -3.10
C LEU A 105 -10.38 4.51 -3.86
N SER A 106 -11.16 4.68 -4.93
CA SER A 106 -11.55 3.56 -5.78
C SER A 106 -10.37 2.95 -6.52
N ALA A 107 -10.50 1.70 -6.98
CA ALA A 107 -9.41 1.04 -7.71
C ALA A 107 -9.01 1.86 -8.94
N THR A 108 -9.98 2.39 -9.69
CA THR A 108 -9.74 3.30 -10.82
C THR A 108 -8.97 4.56 -10.41
N ALA A 109 -9.34 5.21 -9.30
CA ALA A 109 -8.65 6.39 -8.81
C ALA A 109 -7.22 6.08 -8.32
N LEU A 110 -7.00 4.91 -7.69
CA LEU A 110 -5.67 4.46 -7.29
C LEU A 110 -4.77 4.20 -8.49
N LYS A 111 -5.27 3.57 -9.57
CA LYS A 111 -4.52 3.40 -10.83
C LYS A 111 -4.08 4.75 -11.41
N ALA A 112 -4.98 5.73 -11.41
CA ALA A 112 -4.69 7.07 -11.90
C ALA A 112 -3.63 7.80 -11.04
N ASN A 113 -3.70 7.64 -9.71
CA ASN A 113 -2.76 8.28 -8.78
C ASN A 113 -1.39 7.57 -8.72
N PHE A 114 -1.36 6.27 -8.99
CA PHE A 114 -0.15 5.45 -8.98
C PHE A 114 0.01 4.65 -10.29
N PRO A 115 0.27 5.30 -11.44
CA PRO A 115 0.42 4.58 -12.72
C PRO A 115 1.56 3.56 -12.71
N ALA A 116 2.63 3.84 -11.96
CA ALA A 116 3.73 2.90 -11.76
C ALA A 116 3.31 1.61 -11.04
N LEU A 117 2.15 1.62 -10.40
CA LEU A 117 1.55 0.46 -9.75
C LEU A 117 0.51 -0.25 -10.61
N GLU A 118 0.20 0.21 -11.82
CA GLU A 118 -0.81 -0.40 -12.70
C GLU A 118 -0.58 -1.91 -12.88
N ALA A 119 0.66 -2.32 -13.12
CA ALA A 119 1.05 -3.74 -13.23
C ALA A 119 0.84 -4.57 -11.95
N TYR A 120 0.67 -3.92 -10.80
CA TYR A 120 0.34 -4.53 -9.50
C TYR A 120 -1.13 -4.36 -9.12
N ILE A 121 -1.89 -3.55 -9.86
CA ILE A 121 -3.29 -3.20 -9.60
C ILE A 121 -4.26 -3.91 -10.60
N ASP A 122 -3.78 -4.45 -11.73
CA ASP A 122 -4.60 -5.11 -12.75
C ASP A 122 -4.88 -6.63 -12.55
N GLU A 123 -5.95 -7.09 -13.22
CA GLU A 123 -6.84 -8.20 -12.85
C GLU A 123 -6.23 -9.62 -12.77
N GLY A 124 -6.65 -10.34 -11.73
CA GLY A 124 -6.32 -11.72 -11.38
C GLY A 124 -6.76 -12.02 -9.94
N VAL A 125 -6.30 -13.12 -9.33
CA VAL A 125 -6.60 -13.51 -7.92
C VAL A 125 -6.22 -12.43 -6.87
N SER A 126 -5.55 -11.35 -7.29
CA SER A 126 -5.12 -10.21 -6.47
C SER A 126 -5.71 -8.84 -6.91
N GLY A 127 -6.71 -8.82 -7.78
CA GLY A 127 -7.34 -7.58 -8.26
C GLY A 127 -8.11 -6.86 -7.14
N LEU A 128 -7.93 -5.54 -7.03
CA LEU A 128 -8.65 -4.71 -6.07
C LEU A 128 -10.04 -4.36 -6.61
N GLU A 129 -11.10 -4.72 -5.89
CA GLU A 129 -12.47 -4.32 -6.26
C GLU A 129 -12.61 -2.79 -6.33
N GLU A 130 -13.44 -2.26 -7.24
CA GLU A 130 -13.62 -0.81 -7.41
C GLU A 130 -13.92 -0.09 -6.09
N GLU A 131 -14.79 -0.67 -5.27
CA GLU A 131 -15.18 -0.11 -3.96
C GLU A 131 -14.61 -0.90 -2.78
N TRP A 132 -13.40 -1.44 -2.88
CA TRP A 132 -12.74 -2.24 -1.83
C TRP A 132 -12.77 -1.62 -0.40
N PHE A 133 -12.89 -0.30 -0.32
CA PHE A 133 -12.91 0.48 0.93
C PHE A 133 -14.25 0.42 1.69
N VAL A 134 -15.28 -0.24 1.14
CA VAL A 134 -16.57 -0.43 1.84
C VAL A 134 -16.41 -1.52 2.89
N LYS A 135 -16.60 -1.13 4.15
CA LYS A 135 -16.43 -1.99 5.34
C LYS A 135 -17.66 -2.82 5.67
N GLU A 136 -18.36 -3.32 4.66
CA GLU A 136 -19.43 -4.29 4.83
C GLU A 136 -18.80 -5.69 4.73
N GLY A 137 -18.77 -6.42 5.84
CA GLY A 137 -18.04 -7.68 5.95
C GLY A 137 -18.29 -8.65 4.78
N PHE A 138 -17.28 -9.44 4.44
CA PHE A 138 -17.21 -10.31 3.24
C PHE A 138 -18.51 -11.09 2.94
N LEU A 139 -19.15 -11.66 3.97
CA LEU A 139 -20.39 -12.42 3.83
C LEU A 139 -21.58 -11.59 3.35
N ARG A 140 -21.63 -10.30 3.71
CA ARG A 140 -22.72 -9.40 3.33
C ARG A 140 -22.63 -8.99 1.85
N ARG A 141 -21.40 -8.85 1.35
CA ARG A 141 -21.10 -8.52 -0.06
C ARG A 141 -21.41 -9.66 -1.04
N MET A 142 -21.20 -10.92 -0.64
CA MET A 142 -21.54 -12.08 -1.48
C MET A 142 -23.06 -12.29 -1.65
N MET A 143 -23.90 -11.74 -0.76
CA MET A 143 -25.36 -11.88 -0.83
C MET A 143 -26.05 -10.81 -1.69
N THR A 144 -25.30 -9.78 -2.11
CA THR A 144 -25.83 -8.61 -2.87
C THR A 144 -25.38 -8.56 -4.33
N ARG A 145 -24.61 -9.55 -4.80
CA ARG A 145 -24.27 -9.75 -6.22
C ARG A 145 -24.99 -10.98 -6.74
#